data_AF-A0A4R2C7Q9-F1
#
_entry.id   AF-A0A4R2C7Q9-F1
#
_cell.length_a   1.000
_cell.length_b   1.000
_cell.length_c   1.000
_cell.angle_alpha   90.00
_cell.angle_beta   90.00
_cell.angle_gamma   90.00
#
_symmetry.space_group_name_H-M   'P 1'
#
loop_
_entity.id
_entity.type
_entity.pdbx_description
1 polymer ?
#
loop_
_entity_poly.entity_id
_entity_poly.type
_entity_poly.pdbx_seq_one_letter_code
_entity_poly.pdbx_strand_id
1 'polypeptide(L)'
;MTEPAPYLSGLVLTGRRVVVVGGGGVAQRRLPRLLETGAQIDLISPAITPTIEGLLMNPDLRWVERGYAEGDLDGAWYVVVATDDAAVNDQVSAEAEERRIFCVRSDDRSRATAWTPASGQHDQVTIGVLGGGDHRRSAAVRDAILEELRTGALGARESLAKQPGVYLVGGGPGDPDLITVRGRRLLAEADVVVADRLAPQPLLEELHPDVELIDAAKLPRGRSAQQEEINRILVDRALLGKVVVRLKGGDPYVFGRGFEEALACAEAGVPWTVVPGITSSISVPAVAGIPVTHRGVTHEFTVVSGHIPPGHPDSLINWQALAQLSGTLVLLMAVENLPAIAATLMEHGRPASTPAAAIADGTLPGQQMVRSDLAGIAATMAAAGVGAPAIVVIGNVVDVAAQVS
;
A
#
# COMPACT_ATOMS: atom_id res chain seq x y z
N MET A 1 42.62 18.87 7.58
CA MET A 1 42.08 19.12 6.23
C MET A 1 40.58 19.25 6.37
N THR A 2 39.98 20.30 5.80
CA THR A 2 38.52 20.47 5.74
C THR A 2 37.92 19.36 4.89
N GLU A 3 36.83 18.76 5.36
CA GLU A 3 36.12 17.70 4.64
C GLU A 3 35.54 18.26 3.33
N PRO A 4 35.63 17.54 2.19
CA PRO A 4 35.13 18.04 0.91
C PRO A 4 33.63 18.36 0.98
N ALA A 5 33.22 19.52 0.48
CA ALA A 5 31.82 19.92 0.41
C ALA A 5 31.26 19.56 -0.99
N PRO A 6 30.47 18.48 -1.12
CA PRO A 6 29.92 18.08 -2.41
C PRO A 6 28.83 19.07 -2.85
N TYR A 7 28.80 19.38 -4.15
CA TYR A 7 27.66 20.05 -4.77
C TYR A 7 26.68 19.00 -5.29
N LEU A 8 25.41 19.08 -4.89
CA LEU A 8 24.38 18.17 -5.38
C LEU A 8 23.90 18.66 -6.75
N SER A 9 24.31 17.96 -7.80
CA SER A 9 23.85 18.18 -9.19
C SER A 9 23.34 16.88 -9.78
N GLY A 10 22.32 16.98 -10.63
CA GLY A 10 21.97 15.90 -11.56
C GLY A 10 22.98 15.85 -12.70
N LEU A 11 23.37 14.65 -13.12
CA LEU A 11 24.16 14.42 -14.33
C LEU A 11 23.25 13.88 -15.43
N VAL A 12 23.24 14.55 -16.58
CA VAL A 12 22.65 13.96 -17.80
C VAL A 12 23.72 13.06 -18.41
N LEU A 13 23.48 11.77 -18.51
CA LEU A 13 24.45 10.79 -19.04
C LEU A 13 23.99 10.11 -20.33
N THR A 14 22.80 10.44 -20.82
CA THR A 14 22.25 9.89 -22.06
C THR A 14 23.22 10.07 -23.23
N GLY A 15 23.62 8.97 -23.85
CA GLY A 15 24.57 8.90 -24.96
C GLY A 15 26.02 9.25 -24.59
N ARG A 16 26.33 9.51 -23.32
CA ARG A 16 27.69 9.85 -22.86
C ARG A 16 28.44 8.58 -22.45
N ARG A 17 29.74 8.55 -22.76
CA ARG A 17 30.65 7.47 -22.35
C ARG A 17 30.91 7.53 -20.84
N VAL A 18 30.65 6.41 -20.16
CA VAL A 18 30.91 6.18 -18.74
C VAL A 18 31.80 4.95 -18.59
N VAL A 19 32.84 5.05 -17.77
CA VAL A 19 33.74 3.91 -17.49
C VAL A 19 33.42 3.35 -16.12
N VAL A 20 33.31 2.02 -16.02
CA VAL A 20 33.20 1.31 -14.74
C VAL A 20 34.41 0.39 -14.63
N VAL A 21 35.23 0.57 -13.61
CA VAL A 21 36.42 -0.27 -13.38
C VAL A 21 36.11 -1.26 -12.26
N GLY A 22 36.15 -2.56 -12.56
CA GLY A 22 35.84 -3.65 -11.64
C GLY A 22 34.47 -4.31 -11.89
N GLY A 23 34.44 -5.64 -11.93
CA GLY A 23 33.25 -6.47 -12.22
C GLY A 23 32.63 -7.16 -11.01
N GLY A 24 32.91 -6.68 -9.79
CA GLY A 24 32.45 -7.28 -8.53
C GLY A 24 31.06 -6.83 -8.08
N GLY A 25 30.69 -7.18 -6.84
CA GLY A 25 29.38 -6.86 -6.25
C GLY A 25 29.08 -5.36 -6.07
N VAL A 26 30.11 -4.50 -6.06
CA VAL A 26 29.92 -3.04 -6.10
C VAL A 26 29.42 -2.59 -7.47
N ALA A 27 30.07 -3.02 -8.55
CA ALA A 27 29.66 -2.69 -9.91
C ALA A 27 28.27 -3.25 -10.23
N GLN A 28 27.97 -4.49 -9.81
CA GLN A 28 26.65 -5.12 -9.94
C GLN A 28 25.52 -4.24 -9.40
N ARG A 29 25.74 -3.53 -8.27
CA ARG A 29 24.73 -2.64 -7.67
C ARG A 29 24.60 -1.29 -8.37
N ARG A 30 25.63 -0.85 -9.11
CA ARG A 30 25.68 0.47 -9.75
C ARG A 30 25.25 0.46 -11.22
N LEU A 31 25.54 -0.63 -11.93
CA LEU A 31 25.26 -0.76 -13.36
C LEU A 31 23.78 -0.56 -13.73
N PRO A 32 22.78 -1.16 -13.04
CA PRO A 32 21.37 -0.99 -13.43
C PRO A 32 20.94 0.48 -13.49
N ARG A 33 21.29 1.26 -12.45
CA ARG A 33 20.96 2.69 -12.39
C ARG A 33 21.69 3.51 -13.44
N LEU A 34 22.94 3.17 -13.77
CA LEU A 34 23.68 3.87 -14.84
C LEU A 34 23.06 3.57 -16.21
N LEU A 35 22.65 2.33 -16.46
CA LEU A 35 21.98 1.94 -17.70
C LEU A 35 20.64 2.65 -17.87
N GLU A 36 19.86 2.82 -16.80
CA GLU A 36 18.60 3.59 -16.81
C GLU A 36 18.78 5.05 -17.25
N THR A 37 19.99 5.62 -17.12
CA THR A 37 20.27 6.99 -17.60
C THR A 37 20.52 7.09 -19.12
N GLY A 38 20.65 5.95 -19.80
CA GLY A 38 21.05 5.86 -21.22
C GLY A 38 22.54 6.12 -21.45
N ALA A 39 23.39 5.91 -20.45
CA ALA A 39 24.84 6.03 -20.57
C ALA A 39 25.42 4.89 -21.41
N GLN A 40 26.45 5.18 -22.20
CA GLN A 40 27.24 4.16 -22.90
C GLN A 40 28.36 3.70 -21.97
N ILE A 41 28.23 2.50 -21.44
CA ILE A 41 29.08 2.00 -20.35
C ILE A 41 30.16 1.07 -20.88
N ASP A 42 31.41 1.43 -20.63
CA ASP A 42 32.56 0.53 -20.74
C ASP A 42 32.89 -0.05 -19.37
N LEU A 43 32.58 -1.34 -19.17
CA LEU A 43 32.98 -2.10 -17.98
C LEU A 43 34.35 -2.72 -18.22
N ILE A 44 35.37 -2.25 -17.50
CA ILE A 44 36.75 -2.74 -17.60
C ILE A 44 37.04 -3.62 -16.39
N SER A 45 37.14 -4.92 -16.61
CA SER A 45 37.50 -5.85 -15.55
C SER A 45 38.00 -7.20 -16.09
N PRO A 46 39.01 -7.82 -15.46
CA PRO A 46 39.46 -9.17 -15.85
C PRO A 46 38.39 -10.25 -15.67
N ALA A 47 37.42 -10.03 -14.78
CA ALA A 47 36.35 -10.96 -14.49
C ALA A 47 35.09 -10.20 -14.04
N ILE A 48 33.93 -10.79 -14.30
CA ILE A 48 32.63 -10.24 -13.92
C ILE A 48 31.82 -11.28 -13.14
N THR A 49 30.88 -10.81 -12.31
CA THR A 49 29.91 -11.70 -11.66
C THR A 49 28.87 -12.22 -12.65
N PRO A 50 28.25 -13.40 -12.39
CA PRO A 50 27.16 -13.92 -13.23
C PRO A 50 25.99 -12.95 -13.40
N THR A 51 25.72 -12.11 -12.40
CA THR A 51 24.68 -11.08 -12.50
C THR A 51 25.01 -10.03 -13.55
N ILE A 52 26.28 -9.60 -13.64
CA ILE A 52 26.73 -8.65 -14.65
C ILE A 52 26.75 -9.30 -16.03
N GLU A 53 27.12 -10.58 -16.11
CA GLU A 53 27.07 -11.34 -17.37
C GLU A 53 25.66 -11.33 -17.97
N GLY A 54 24.63 -11.49 -17.13
CA GLY A 54 23.23 -11.35 -17.56
C GLY A 54 22.84 -9.95 -18.07
N LEU A 55 23.60 -8.90 -17.73
CA LEU A 55 23.36 -7.53 -18.22
C LEU A 55 24.02 -7.24 -19.57
N LEU A 56 24.92 -8.10 -20.06
CA LEU A 56 25.64 -7.89 -21.33
C LEU A 56 24.74 -7.95 -22.56
N MET A 57 23.50 -8.42 -22.41
CA MET A 57 22.48 -8.32 -23.47
C MET A 57 22.04 -6.87 -23.73
N ASN A 58 22.36 -5.92 -22.84
CA ASN A 58 22.08 -4.52 -23.04
C ASN A 58 23.10 -3.90 -24.02
N PRO A 59 22.66 -3.27 -25.13
CA PRO A 59 23.57 -2.71 -26.14
C PRO A 59 24.41 -1.54 -25.62
N ASP A 60 24.00 -0.90 -24.53
CA ASP A 60 24.72 0.21 -23.91
C ASP A 60 25.77 -0.26 -22.89
N LEU A 61 25.96 -1.57 -22.69
CA LEU A 61 26.99 -2.14 -21.83
C LEU A 61 28.02 -2.93 -22.64
N ARG A 62 29.26 -2.44 -22.68
CA ARG A 62 30.39 -3.15 -23.28
C ARG A 62 31.34 -3.63 -22.19
N TRP A 63 31.58 -4.94 -22.13
CA TRP A 63 32.62 -5.51 -21.28
C TRP A 63 33.96 -5.58 -22.01
N VAL A 64 35.00 -5.07 -21.35
CA VAL A 64 36.39 -5.14 -21.76
C VAL A 64 37.11 -6.05 -20.77
N GLU A 65 37.32 -7.31 -21.17
CA GLU A 65 37.87 -8.39 -20.36
C GLU A 65 39.39 -8.24 -20.17
N ARG A 66 39.79 -7.27 -19.35
CA ARG A 66 41.17 -7.05 -18.90
C ARG A 66 41.23 -6.11 -17.70
N GLY A 67 42.43 -5.98 -17.13
CA GLY A 67 42.74 -4.92 -16.18
C GLY A 67 42.68 -3.53 -16.81
N TYR A 68 42.55 -2.53 -15.94
CA TYR A 68 42.65 -1.12 -16.30
C TYR A 68 44.03 -0.77 -16.87
N ALA A 69 44.05 0.09 -17.88
CA ALA A 69 45.26 0.65 -18.47
C ALA A 69 45.11 2.17 -18.68
N GLU A 70 46.23 2.88 -18.66
CA GLU A 70 46.25 4.31 -18.96
C GLU A 70 45.73 4.57 -20.39
N GLY A 71 44.86 5.57 -20.56
CA GLY A 71 44.13 5.82 -21.80
C GLY A 71 42.70 5.30 -21.79
N ASP A 72 42.33 4.41 -20.86
CA ASP A 72 40.97 3.86 -20.81
C ASP A 72 39.89 4.91 -20.58
N LEU A 73 40.25 6.06 -19.97
CA LEU A 73 39.35 7.18 -19.72
C LEU A 73 39.25 8.17 -20.88
N ASP A 74 39.88 7.92 -22.03
CA ASP A 74 39.85 8.81 -23.20
C ASP A 74 38.41 9.13 -23.68
N GLY A 75 37.96 10.37 -23.47
CA GLY A 75 36.61 10.80 -23.85
C GLY A 75 35.48 10.31 -22.92
N ALA A 76 35.82 9.74 -21.76
CA ALA A 76 34.84 9.46 -20.71
C ALA A 76 34.41 10.75 -20.00
N TRP A 77 33.13 10.83 -19.63
CA TRP A 77 32.58 11.95 -18.87
C TRP A 77 32.56 11.68 -17.36
N TYR A 78 32.53 10.40 -17.01
CA TYR A 78 32.31 9.93 -15.65
C TYR A 78 32.95 8.55 -15.49
N VAL A 79 33.59 8.31 -14.35
CA VAL A 79 34.16 7.01 -14.00
C VAL A 79 33.70 6.54 -12.63
N VAL A 80 33.38 5.24 -12.54
CA VAL A 80 33.08 4.54 -11.30
C VAL A 80 34.16 3.50 -11.04
N VAL A 81 34.90 3.72 -9.97
CA VAL A 81 35.92 2.81 -9.46
C VAL A 81 35.29 1.86 -8.45
N ALA A 82 35.25 0.57 -8.80
CA ALA A 82 34.55 -0.49 -8.08
C ALA A 82 35.42 -1.76 -7.94
N THR A 83 36.71 -1.58 -7.68
CA THR A 83 37.67 -2.68 -7.47
C THR A 83 38.15 -2.73 -6.01
N ASP A 84 38.63 -3.90 -5.59
CA ASP A 84 39.29 -4.09 -4.29
C ASP A 84 40.82 -3.84 -4.37
N ASP A 85 41.36 -3.50 -5.55
CA ASP A 85 42.77 -3.21 -5.76
C ASP A 85 43.03 -1.70 -5.56
N ALA A 86 43.67 -1.35 -4.44
CA ALA A 86 43.97 0.03 -4.10
C ALA A 86 44.91 0.72 -5.10
N ALA A 87 45.84 -0.01 -5.71
CA ALA A 87 46.78 0.57 -6.68
C ALA A 87 46.06 0.92 -7.99
N VAL A 88 45.17 0.05 -8.45
CA VAL A 88 44.29 0.33 -9.60
C VAL A 88 43.36 1.51 -9.29
N ASN A 89 42.73 1.52 -8.12
CA ASN A 89 41.81 2.59 -7.73
C ASN A 89 42.51 3.96 -7.72
N ASP A 90 43.76 4.01 -7.25
CA ASP A 90 44.59 5.21 -7.22
C ASP A 90 45.03 5.65 -8.62
N GLN A 91 45.42 4.72 -9.48
CA GLN A 91 45.76 4.99 -10.87
C GLN A 91 44.57 5.60 -11.63
N VAL A 92 43.39 4.99 -11.53
CA VAL A 92 42.17 5.48 -12.19
C VAL A 92 41.81 6.88 -11.67
N SER A 93 41.95 7.12 -10.36
CA SER A 93 41.64 8.41 -9.75
C SER A 93 42.60 9.51 -10.22
N ALA A 94 43.90 9.22 -10.30
CA ALA A 94 44.91 10.17 -10.76
C ALA A 94 44.69 10.55 -12.22
N GLU A 95 44.45 9.57 -13.08
CA GLU A 95 44.18 9.82 -14.50
C GLU A 95 42.85 10.57 -14.72
N ALA A 96 41.82 10.24 -13.94
CA ALA A 96 40.55 10.95 -13.99
C ALA A 96 40.72 12.43 -13.63
N GLU A 97 41.52 12.75 -12.61
CA GLU A 97 41.82 14.12 -12.20
C GLU A 97 42.58 14.88 -13.31
N GLU A 98 43.64 14.28 -13.87
CA GLU A 98 44.43 14.87 -14.95
C GLU A 98 43.55 15.23 -16.17
N ARG A 99 42.60 14.35 -16.49
CA ARG A 99 41.68 14.49 -17.63
C ARG A 99 40.40 15.28 -17.30
N ARG A 100 40.24 15.74 -16.06
CA ARG A 100 39.05 16.49 -15.57
C ARG A 100 37.75 15.69 -15.69
N ILE A 101 37.82 14.42 -15.34
CA ILE A 101 36.71 13.47 -15.35
C ILE A 101 36.23 13.25 -13.93
N PHE A 102 34.92 13.34 -13.70
CA PHE A 102 34.34 13.08 -12.39
C PHE A 102 34.47 11.59 -12.03
N CYS A 103 35.13 11.33 -10.90
CA CYS A 103 35.48 10.00 -10.43
C CYS A 103 34.77 9.69 -9.11
N VAL A 104 33.98 8.61 -9.12
CA VAL A 104 33.40 8.03 -7.91
C VAL A 104 34.22 6.82 -7.49
N ARG A 105 34.62 6.79 -6.22
CA ARG A 105 35.26 5.64 -5.60
C ARG A 105 34.32 4.94 -4.62
N SER A 106 34.34 3.62 -4.60
CA SER A 106 33.61 2.82 -3.62
C SER A 106 34.37 2.55 -2.33
N ASP A 107 35.70 2.61 -2.38
CA ASP A 107 36.61 2.28 -1.28
C ASP A 107 36.94 3.51 -0.42
N ASP A 108 37.22 4.66 -1.03
CA ASP A 108 37.63 5.88 -0.34
C ASP A 108 36.98 7.12 -0.94
N ARG A 109 36.00 7.67 -0.22
CA ARG A 109 35.26 8.86 -0.61
C ARG A 109 36.10 10.15 -0.57
N SER A 110 37.12 10.22 0.26
CA SER A 110 37.98 11.41 0.40
C SER A 110 38.87 11.63 -0.83
N ARG A 111 39.12 10.56 -1.59
CA ARG A 111 39.91 10.54 -2.83
C ARG A 111 39.03 10.53 -4.09
N ALA A 112 37.72 10.68 -3.95
CA ALA A 112 36.76 10.79 -5.05
C ALA A 112 36.46 12.26 -5.35
N THR A 113 36.31 12.59 -6.64
CA THR A 113 35.94 13.94 -7.10
C THR A 113 34.43 14.10 -7.30
N ALA A 114 33.69 12.99 -7.29
CA ALA A 114 32.24 12.96 -7.30
C ALA A 114 31.71 11.94 -6.28
N TRP A 115 30.57 12.25 -5.68
CA TRP A 115 29.91 11.40 -4.69
C TRP A 115 28.52 11.01 -5.19
N THR A 116 28.19 9.72 -5.13
CA THR A 116 26.83 9.26 -5.45
C THR A 116 25.92 9.46 -4.24
N PRO A 117 24.85 10.28 -4.32
CA PRO A 117 23.90 10.42 -3.24
C PRO A 117 23.12 9.12 -3.02
N ALA A 118 22.58 8.94 -1.82
CA ALA A 118 21.50 8.00 -1.64
C ALA A 118 20.29 8.55 -2.40
N SER A 119 20.00 7.96 -3.56
CA SER A 119 18.91 8.41 -4.42
C SER A 119 17.76 7.41 -4.51
N GLY A 120 16.57 7.96 -4.74
CA GLY A 120 15.39 7.21 -5.14
C GLY A 120 14.41 8.13 -5.86
N GLN A 121 13.35 7.53 -6.39
CA GLN A 121 12.38 8.21 -7.23
C GLN A 121 10.97 7.83 -6.79
N HIS A 122 10.07 8.80 -6.83
CA HIS A 122 8.64 8.62 -6.68
C HIS A 122 7.94 9.51 -7.71
N ASP A 123 7.10 8.93 -8.56
CA ASP A 123 6.50 9.57 -9.73
C ASP A 123 7.53 10.34 -10.59
N GLN A 124 7.33 11.64 -10.76
CA GLN A 124 8.22 12.52 -11.54
C GLN A 124 9.33 13.16 -10.69
N VAL A 125 9.43 12.83 -9.40
CA VAL A 125 10.37 13.44 -8.47
C VAL A 125 11.51 12.49 -8.16
N THR A 126 12.73 12.95 -8.44
CA THR A 126 13.98 12.27 -8.03
C THR A 126 14.54 12.96 -6.81
N ILE A 127 14.89 12.19 -5.78
CA ILE A 127 15.48 12.67 -4.53
C ILE A 127 16.91 12.16 -4.46
N GLY A 128 17.83 13.04 -4.08
CA GLY A 128 19.20 12.68 -3.74
C GLY A 128 19.55 13.20 -2.35
N VAL A 129 20.00 12.32 -1.46
CA VAL A 129 20.43 12.68 -0.09
C VAL A 129 21.93 12.50 0.04
N LEU A 130 22.62 13.58 0.46
CA LEU A 130 24.04 13.59 0.81
C LEU A 130 24.20 13.87 2.31
N GLY A 131 24.33 12.82 3.11
CA GLY A 131 24.52 12.91 4.57
C GLY A 131 25.97 13.05 5.01
N GLY A 132 26.79 13.88 4.34
CA GLY A 132 28.14 14.23 4.79
C GLY A 132 29.05 13.05 5.14
N GLY A 133 29.21 12.09 4.22
CA GLY A 133 30.05 10.90 4.46
C GLY A 133 29.31 9.66 4.96
N ASP A 134 28.21 9.82 5.71
CA ASP A 134 27.47 8.69 6.28
C ASP A 134 26.45 8.10 5.27
N HIS A 135 26.84 6.99 4.64
CA HIS A 135 25.99 6.27 3.70
C HIS A 135 24.74 5.67 4.36
N ARG A 136 24.80 5.26 5.62
CA ARG A 136 23.64 4.68 6.33
C ARG A 136 22.62 5.75 6.65
N ARG A 137 23.06 6.90 7.17
CA ARG A 137 22.18 8.04 7.42
C ARG A 137 21.58 8.58 6.13
N SER A 138 22.37 8.69 5.07
CA SER A 138 21.87 9.11 3.75
C SER A 138 20.77 8.17 3.24
N ALA A 139 20.96 6.86 3.38
CA ALA A 139 19.97 5.86 3.00
C ALA A 139 18.71 5.95 3.87
N ALA A 140 18.84 6.02 5.20
CA ALA A 140 17.72 6.11 6.12
C ALA A 140 16.85 7.37 5.87
N VAL A 141 17.48 8.52 5.65
CA VAL A 141 16.75 9.78 5.34
C VAL A 141 16.07 9.68 3.98
N ARG A 142 16.74 9.16 2.95
CA ARG A 142 16.12 8.91 1.64
C ARG A 142 14.91 7.98 1.78
N ASP A 143 15.04 6.90 2.54
CA ASP A 143 13.98 5.91 2.71
C ASP A 143 12.77 6.51 3.43
N ALA A 144 13.01 7.33 4.45
CA ALA A 144 11.94 8.09 5.12
C ALA A 144 11.23 9.06 4.15
N ILE A 145 11.97 9.87 3.38
CA ILE A 145 11.37 10.80 2.41
C ILE A 145 10.55 10.05 1.34
N LEU A 146 11.09 8.95 0.82
CA LEU A 146 10.38 8.12 -0.16
C LEU A 146 9.12 7.49 0.42
N GLU A 147 9.15 7.08 1.67
CA GLU A 147 7.98 6.50 2.33
C GLU A 147 6.88 7.55 2.48
N GLU A 148 7.22 8.71 3.01
CA GLU A 148 6.28 9.83 3.16
C GLU A 148 5.72 10.34 1.81
N LEU A 149 6.53 10.30 0.75
CA LEU A 149 6.03 10.59 -0.61
C LEU A 149 5.05 9.53 -1.09
N ARG A 150 5.35 8.24 -0.88
CA ARG A 150 4.46 7.13 -1.27
C ARG A 150 3.15 7.14 -0.52
N THR A 151 3.20 7.43 0.78
CA THR A 151 2.01 7.55 1.63
C THR A 151 1.22 8.82 1.34
N GLY A 152 1.79 9.77 0.59
CA GLY A 152 1.18 11.05 0.26
C GLY A 152 1.25 12.09 1.38
N ALA A 153 1.98 11.80 2.47
CA ALA A 153 2.18 12.73 3.57
C ALA A 153 3.17 13.86 3.22
N LEU A 154 4.16 13.58 2.36
CA LEU A 154 4.99 14.59 1.70
C LEU A 154 4.46 14.84 0.28
N GLY A 155 3.50 15.74 0.10
CA GLY A 155 2.99 16.07 -1.24
C GLY A 155 2.17 17.35 -1.27
N ALA A 156 2.65 18.37 -2.00
CA ALA A 156 1.87 19.58 -2.28
C ALA A 156 0.80 19.26 -3.34
N ARG A 157 -0.47 19.52 -3.01
CA ARG A 157 -1.67 19.36 -3.87
C ARG A 157 -1.59 20.07 -5.24
N GLU A 158 -0.59 20.90 -5.48
CA GLU A 158 -0.54 21.86 -6.60
C GLU A 158 0.23 21.40 -7.85
N SER A 159 1.06 20.35 -7.81
CA SER A 159 1.95 20.02 -8.96
C SER A 159 1.69 18.70 -9.69
N LEU A 160 0.82 17.83 -9.18
CA LEU A 160 0.45 16.60 -9.88
C LEU A 160 -0.71 16.89 -10.82
N ALA A 161 -0.65 16.38 -12.05
CA ALA A 161 -1.76 16.43 -12.99
C ALA A 161 -2.95 15.66 -12.39
N LYS A 162 -3.77 16.36 -11.59
CA LYS A 162 -4.99 15.82 -11.00
C LYS A 162 -5.82 15.21 -12.12
N GLN A 163 -6.27 13.98 -11.93
CA GLN A 163 -7.22 13.34 -12.84
C GLN A 163 -8.61 13.48 -12.22
N PRO A 164 -9.43 14.46 -12.68
CA PRO A 164 -10.78 14.64 -12.17
C PRO A 164 -11.61 13.38 -12.38
N GLY A 165 -12.54 13.14 -11.45
CA GLY A 165 -13.35 11.94 -11.45
C GLY A 165 -13.69 11.47 -10.03
N VAL A 166 -14.37 10.34 -9.96
CA VAL A 166 -14.81 9.74 -8.70
C VAL A 166 -13.96 8.53 -8.35
N TYR A 167 -13.35 8.56 -7.17
CA TYR A 167 -12.59 7.46 -6.61
C TYR A 167 -13.38 6.82 -5.47
N LEU A 168 -13.80 5.58 -5.64
CA LEU A 168 -14.46 4.79 -4.61
C LEU A 168 -13.37 4.09 -3.79
N VAL A 169 -13.04 4.65 -2.62
CA VAL A 169 -11.88 4.23 -1.82
C VAL A 169 -12.34 3.46 -0.60
N GLY A 170 -11.87 2.22 -0.45
CA GLY A 170 -11.98 1.46 0.78
C GLY A 170 -11.00 1.97 1.83
N GLY A 171 -11.52 2.50 2.93
CA GLY A 171 -10.75 3.03 4.05
C GLY A 171 -10.23 1.96 5.01
N GLY A 172 -10.66 0.71 4.88
CA GLY A 172 -10.34 -0.35 5.83
C GLY A 172 -11.29 -0.39 7.04
N PRO A 173 -11.05 -1.29 8.01
CA PRO A 173 -12.01 -1.61 9.06
C PRO A 173 -12.16 -0.55 10.16
N GLY A 174 -11.22 0.39 10.29
CA GLY A 174 -11.24 1.44 11.31
C GLY A 174 -9.87 2.05 11.57
N ASP A 175 -8.85 1.23 11.78
CA ASP A 175 -7.46 1.70 11.93
C ASP A 175 -6.99 2.43 10.64
N PRO A 176 -6.55 3.70 10.72
CA PRO A 176 -6.08 4.46 9.57
C PRO A 176 -4.88 3.84 8.85
N ASP A 177 -4.09 2.99 9.52
CA ASP A 177 -2.93 2.32 8.91
C ASP A 177 -3.33 1.11 8.04
N LEU A 178 -4.59 0.70 8.12
CA LEU A 178 -5.15 -0.36 7.27
C LEU A 178 -5.76 0.17 5.95
N ILE A 179 -5.65 1.48 5.68
CA ILE A 179 -5.89 2.00 4.34
C ILE A 179 -4.78 1.56 3.38
N THR A 180 -5.12 1.36 2.11
CA THR A 180 -4.10 1.11 1.08
C THR A 180 -3.28 2.37 0.78
N VAL A 181 -2.03 2.19 0.35
CA VAL A 181 -1.15 3.29 -0.11
C VAL A 181 -1.85 4.16 -1.16
N ARG A 182 -2.54 3.53 -2.13
CA ARG A 182 -3.30 4.24 -3.16
C ARG A 182 -4.47 5.03 -2.56
N GLY A 183 -5.17 4.48 -1.58
CA GLY A 183 -6.26 5.16 -0.88
C GLY A 183 -5.77 6.41 -0.16
N ARG A 184 -4.66 6.31 0.58
CA ARG A 184 -4.07 7.44 1.30
C ARG A 184 -3.61 8.55 0.36
N ARG A 185 -2.91 8.20 -0.72
CA ARG A 185 -2.51 9.15 -1.77
C ARG A 185 -3.71 9.90 -2.36
N LEU A 186 -4.79 9.20 -2.71
CA LEU A 186 -5.98 9.83 -3.27
C LEU A 186 -6.72 10.73 -2.27
N LEU A 187 -6.74 10.38 -0.98
CA LEU A 187 -7.28 11.27 0.06
C LEU A 187 -6.47 12.57 0.16
N ALA A 188 -5.14 12.49 0.09
CA ALA A 188 -4.27 13.67 0.09
C ALA A 188 -4.49 14.57 -1.15
N GLU A 189 -4.77 13.96 -2.30
CA GLU A 189 -5.02 14.66 -3.57
C GLU A 189 -6.46 15.20 -3.73
N ALA A 190 -7.41 14.68 -2.96
CA ALA A 190 -8.84 14.93 -3.12
C ALA A 190 -9.19 16.42 -3.00
N ASP A 191 -10.09 16.92 -3.84
CA ASP A 191 -10.72 18.23 -3.66
C ASP A 191 -11.98 18.12 -2.79
N VAL A 192 -12.68 16.98 -2.90
CA VAL A 192 -13.91 16.67 -2.14
C VAL A 192 -13.81 15.25 -1.59
N VAL A 193 -14.13 15.07 -0.32
CA VAL A 193 -14.28 13.76 0.31
C VAL A 193 -15.72 13.55 0.73
N VAL A 194 -16.35 12.48 0.26
CA VAL A 194 -17.69 12.05 0.67
C VAL A 194 -17.55 10.81 1.54
N ALA A 195 -17.88 10.90 2.82
CA ALA A 195 -17.69 9.82 3.79
C ALA A 195 -19.00 9.47 4.49
N ASP A 196 -19.17 8.20 4.87
CA ASP A 196 -20.28 7.77 5.74
C ASP A 196 -19.81 7.50 7.17
N ARG A 197 -20.74 7.13 8.06
CA ARG A 197 -20.46 6.87 9.47
C ARG A 197 -19.40 5.79 9.71
N LEU A 198 -19.25 4.83 8.79
CA LEU A 198 -18.32 3.72 8.94
C LEU A 198 -16.95 4.01 8.30
N ALA A 199 -16.80 5.14 7.61
CA ALA A 199 -15.49 5.57 7.16
C ALA A 199 -14.56 5.83 8.37
N PRO A 200 -13.27 5.46 8.29
CA PRO A 200 -12.33 5.70 9.37
C PRO A 200 -12.22 7.20 9.70
N GLN A 201 -12.68 7.59 10.88
CA GLN A 201 -12.69 8.99 11.31
C GLN A 201 -11.28 9.62 11.42
N PRO A 202 -10.24 8.90 11.91
CA PRO A 202 -8.89 9.48 11.96
C PRO A 202 -8.38 9.95 10.59
N LEU A 203 -8.71 9.23 9.50
CA LEU A 203 -8.35 9.66 8.14
C LEU A 203 -9.05 10.95 7.70
N LEU A 204 -10.25 11.22 8.22
CA LEU A 204 -10.98 12.45 7.94
C LEU A 204 -10.41 13.64 8.71
N GLU A 205 -9.86 13.40 9.91
CA GLU A 205 -9.20 14.42 10.74
C GLU A 205 -7.86 14.88 10.14
N GLU A 206 -7.20 14.01 9.36
CA GLU A 206 -5.94 14.30 8.66
C GLU A 206 -6.14 15.06 7.33
N LEU A 207 -7.38 15.31 6.90
CA LEU A 207 -7.65 16.00 5.63
C LEU A 207 -7.15 17.44 5.66
N HIS A 208 -6.59 17.88 4.53
CA HIS A 208 -6.15 19.27 4.35
C HIS A 208 -7.34 20.24 4.49
N PRO A 209 -7.18 21.44 5.09
CA PRO A 209 -8.27 22.39 5.34
C PRO A 209 -9.11 22.78 4.11
N ASP A 210 -8.51 22.85 2.92
CA ASP A 210 -9.25 23.14 1.68
C ASP A 210 -9.98 21.92 1.07
N VAL A 211 -9.90 20.73 1.67
CA VAL A 211 -10.75 19.59 1.28
C VAL A 211 -12.19 19.88 1.72
N GLU A 212 -13.12 19.80 0.77
CA GLU A 212 -14.54 19.85 1.12
C GLU A 212 -15.00 18.48 1.63
N LEU A 213 -15.29 18.38 2.93
CA LEU A 213 -15.81 17.16 3.55
C LEU A 213 -17.34 17.13 3.56
N ILE A 214 -17.91 16.12 2.91
CA ILE A 214 -19.35 15.86 2.87
C ILE A 214 -19.65 14.60 3.69
N ASP A 215 -20.36 14.81 4.80
CA ASP A 215 -20.82 13.72 5.67
C ASP A 215 -22.16 13.17 5.18
N ALA A 216 -22.11 11.98 4.59
CA ALA A 216 -23.27 11.28 4.05
C ALA A 216 -24.30 10.93 5.13
N ALA A 217 -23.92 10.84 6.42
CA ALA A 217 -24.84 10.56 7.51
C ALA A 217 -25.80 11.72 7.80
N LYS A 218 -25.50 12.94 7.33
CA LYS A 218 -26.33 14.15 7.52
C LYS A 218 -27.35 14.40 6.40
N LEU A 219 -27.40 13.52 5.41
CA LEU A 219 -28.30 13.63 4.24
C LEU A 219 -29.77 13.26 4.57
N PRO A 220 -30.74 13.56 3.68
CA PRO A 220 -32.18 13.40 3.94
C PRO A 220 -32.60 11.99 4.45
N ARG A 221 -33.67 11.94 5.24
CA ARG A 221 -34.16 10.70 5.88
C ARG A 221 -34.79 9.74 4.86
N GLY A 222 -34.20 8.56 4.73
CA GLY A 222 -34.68 7.44 3.91
C GLY A 222 -33.55 6.83 3.08
N ARG A 223 -33.37 5.50 3.11
CA ARG A 223 -32.18 4.83 2.52
C ARG A 223 -32.06 5.01 1.00
N SER A 224 -33.17 5.08 0.26
CA SER A 224 -33.16 5.36 -1.18
C SER A 224 -32.78 6.81 -1.46
N ALA A 225 -33.49 7.75 -0.84
CA ALA A 225 -33.22 9.18 -0.99
C ALA A 225 -31.79 9.56 -0.61
N GLN A 226 -31.23 8.95 0.45
CA GLN A 226 -29.85 9.16 0.85
C GLN A 226 -28.86 8.64 -0.21
N GLN A 227 -29.11 7.48 -0.83
CA GLN A 227 -28.22 6.95 -1.86
C GLN A 227 -28.27 7.79 -3.13
N GLU A 228 -29.46 8.19 -3.57
CA GLU A 228 -29.64 9.07 -4.73
C GLU A 228 -28.93 10.41 -4.52
N GLU A 229 -28.99 10.96 -3.30
CA GLU A 229 -28.28 12.17 -2.92
C GLU A 229 -26.77 12.01 -2.98
N ILE A 230 -26.23 10.92 -2.42
CA ILE A 230 -24.79 10.60 -2.48
C ILE A 230 -24.36 10.51 -3.95
N ASN A 231 -25.08 9.74 -4.76
CA ASN A 231 -24.79 9.56 -6.17
C ASN A 231 -24.76 10.89 -6.92
N ARG A 232 -25.74 11.76 -6.67
CA ARG A 232 -25.80 13.11 -7.25
C ARG A 232 -24.62 13.96 -6.85
N ILE A 233 -24.27 14.00 -5.56
CA ILE A 233 -23.12 14.75 -5.05
C ILE A 233 -21.82 14.30 -5.74
N LEU A 234 -21.59 12.98 -5.85
CA LEU A 234 -20.39 12.44 -6.48
C LEU A 234 -20.28 12.90 -7.95
N VAL A 235 -21.37 12.75 -8.70
CA VAL A 235 -21.44 13.14 -10.12
C VAL A 235 -21.27 14.65 -10.29
N ASP A 236 -22.04 15.46 -9.56
CA ASP A 236 -22.02 16.92 -9.68
C ASP A 236 -20.62 17.48 -9.41
N ARG A 237 -19.92 16.96 -8.38
CA ARG A 237 -18.58 17.46 -8.03
C ARG A 237 -17.54 17.06 -9.06
N ALA A 238 -17.63 15.85 -9.60
CA ALA A 238 -16.73 15.40 -10.64
C ALA A 238 -16.94 16.16 -11.96
N LEU A 239 -18.18 16.51 -12.32
CA LEU A 239 -18.49 17.34 -13.49
C LEU A 239 -17.94 18.76 -13.39
N LEU A 240 -17.69 19.26 -12.18
CA LEU A 240 -16.97 20.52 -11.94
C LEU A 240 -15.44 20.40 -12.08
N GLY A 241 -14.94 19.24 -12.53
CA GLY A 241 -13.51 18.99 -12.69
C GLY A 241 -12.77 18.70 -11.38
N LYS A 242 -13.49 18.33 -10.31
CA LYS A 242 -12.89 17.99 -9.01
C LYS A 242 -12.43 16.53 -8.96
N VAL A 243 -11.40 16.28 -8.16
CA VAL A 243 -11.04 14.95 -7.65
C VAL A 243 -11.94 14.64 -6.47
N VAL A 244 -12.87 13.70 -6.66
CA VAL A 244 -13.86 13.32 -5.65
C VAL A 244 -13.51 11.96 -5.07
N VAL A 245 -13.26 11.88 -3.76
CA VAL A 245 -13.06 10.61 -3.07
C VAL A 245 -14.31 10.24 -2.29
N ARG A 246 -14.94 9.12 -2.64
CA ARG A 246 -15.96 8.45 -1.82
C ARG A 246 -15.25 7.49 -0.87
N LEU A 247 -15.00 7.93 0.35
CA LEU A 247 -14.36 7.11 1.39
C LEU A 247 -15.40 6.23 2.07
N LYS A 248 -15.19 4.92 2.04
CA LYS A 248 -16.11 3.90 2.57
C LYS A 248 -15.41 3.05 3.61
N GLY A 249 -16.12 2.68 4.68
CA GLY A 249 -15.59 1.69 5.64
C GLY A 249 -15.39 0.31 4.98
N GLY A 250 -14.31 -0.37 5.34
CA GLY A 250 -13.95 -1.68 4.78
C GLY A 250 -13.58 -1.61 3.30
N ASP A 251 -14.26 -2.43 2.49
CA ASP A 251 -14.10 -2.50 1.04
C ASP A 251 -15.36 -1.95 0.33
N PRO A 252 -15.23 -1.18 -0.77
CA PRO A 252 -16.38 -0.59 -1.46
C PRO A 252 -17.43 -1.60 -1.95
N TYR A 253 -17.02 -2.83 -2.27
CA TYR A 253 -17.86 -3.85 -2.89
C TYR A 253 -18.30 -4.96 -1.95
N VAL A 254 -17.80 -5.01 -0.71
CA VAL A 254 -18.27 -5.93 0.31
C VAL A 254 -19.37 -5.28 1.15
N PHE A 255 -20.63 -5.46 0.72
CA PHE A 255 -21.83 -4.87 1.33
C PHE A 255 -21.79 -3.35 1.52
N GLY A 256 -20.91 -2.65 0.80
CA GLY A 256 -20.74 -1.20 0.88
C GLY A 256 -21.59 -0.41 -0.13
N ARG A 257 -22.33 -1.07 -1.03
CA ARG A 257 -23.09 -0.43 -2.13
C ARG A 257 -22.23 0.40 -3.11
N GLY A 258 -20.90 0.21 -3.12
CA GLY A 258 -20.01 0.99 -4.00
C GLY A 258 -20.33 0.86 -5.48
N PHE A 259 -20.87 -0.29 -5.91
CA PHE A 259 -21.21 -0.47 -7.33
C PHE A 259 -22.44 0.35 -7.77
N GLU A 260 -23.37 0.67 -6.86
CA GLU A 260 -24.48 1.58 -7.16
C GLU A 260 -23.97 3.00 -7.45
N GLU A 261 -22.96 3.43 -6.69
CA GLU A 261 -22.29 4.73 -6.88
C GLU A 261 -21.50 4.74 -8.21
N ALA A 262 -20.86 3.62 -8.57
CA ALA A 262 -20.16 3.44 -9.85
C ALA A 262 -21.12 3.49 -11.04
N LEU A 263 -22.29 2.85 -10.93
CA LEU A 263 -23.33 2.88 -11.98
C LEU A 263 -23.81 4.31 -12.25
N ALA A 264 -24.09 5.09 -11.20
CA ALA A 264 -24.48 6.49 -11.34
C ALA A 264 -23.39 7.34 -12.04
N CYS A 265 -22.12 7.09 -11.72
CA CYS A 265 -21.00 7.76 -12.43
C CYS A 265 -20.94 7.37 -13.90
N ALA A 266 -21.11 6.08 -14.21
CA ALA A 266 -21.10 5.57 -15.58
C ALA A 266 -22.26 6.14 -16.41
N GLU A 267 -23.47 6.19 -15.85
CA GLU A 267 -24.65 6.78 -16.49
C GLU A 267 -24.47 8.27 -16.80
N ALA A 268 -23.75 8.99 -15.93
CA ALA A 268 -23.44 10.41 -16.11
C ALA A 268 -22.20 10.69 -16.99
N GLY A 269 -21.50 9.66 -17.48
CA GLY A 269 -20.27 9.82 -18.25
C GLY A 269 -19.09 10.36 -17.44
N VAL A 270 -19.12 10.22 -16.12
CA VAL A 270 -18.07 10.65 -15.20
C VAL A 270 -17.00 9.55 -15.09
N PRO A 271 -15.71 9.86 -15.32
CA PRO A 271 -14.63 8.91 -15.05
C PRO A 271 -14.63 8.49 -13.58
N TRP A 272 -14.56 7.19 -13.33
CA TRP A 272 -14.52 6.66 -11.98
C TRP A 272 -13.53 5.51 -11.85
N THR A 273 -13.07 5.26 -10.63
CA THR A 273 -12.16 4.16 -10.31
C THR A 273 -12.44 3.62 -8.92
N VAL A 274 -12.41 2.30 -8.78
CA VAL A 274 -12.44 1.65 -7.46
C VAL A 274 -11.02 1.43 -6.94
N VAL A 275 -10.81 1.74 -5.66
CA VAL A 275 -9.63 1.38 -4.89
C VAL A 275 -10.08 0.43 -3.78
N PRO A 276 -9.75 -0.86 -3.89
CA PRO A 276 -10.13 -1.86 -2.89
C PRO A 276 -9.62 -1.49 -1.50
N GLY A 277 -10.38 -1.91 -0.50
CA GLY A 277 -10.03 -1.74 0.91
C GLY A 277 -9.90 -3.07 1.63
N ILE A 278 -9.30 -3.02 2.82
CA ILE A 278 -9.22 -4.19 3.67
C ILE A 278 -10.60 -4.42 4.31
N THR A 279 -11.32 -5.45 3.86
CA THR A 279 -12.66 -5.78 4.38
C THR A 279 -12.63 -6.23 5.85
N SER A 280 -13.58 -5.73 6.64
CA SER A 280 -13.77 -6.11 8.04
C SER A 280 -14.12 -7.59 8.21
N SER A 281 -14.64 -8.26 7.18
CA SER A 281 -14.95 -9.69 7.21
C SER A 281 -13.72 -10.59 7.39
N ILE A 282 -12.52 -10.07 7.09
CA ILE A 282 -11.26 -10.81 7.20
C ILE A 282 -10.34 -10.16 8.23
N SER A 283 -10.16 -8.84 8.15
CA SER A 283 -9.16 -8.14 8.96
C SER A 283 -9.54 -8.01 10.43
N VAL A 284 -10.81 -7.78 10.75
CA VAL A 284 -11.24 -7.65 12.15
C VAL A 284 -11.02 -8.97 12.91
N PRO A 285 -11.45 -10.15 12.39
CA PRO A 285 -11.06 -11.42 12.97
C PRO A 285 -9.55 -11.59 13.09
N ALA A 286 -8.79 -11.29 12.04
CA ALA A 286 -7.34 -11.48 12.02
C ALA A 286 -6.62 -10.66 13.11
N VAL A 287 -6.96 -9.37 13.26
CA VAL A 287 -6.39 -8.49 14.30
C VAL A 287 -6.84 -8.93 15.70
N ALA A 288 -8.04 -9.49 15.83
CA ALA A 288 -8.52 -10.10 17.07
C ALA A 288 -7.96 -11.51 17.34
N GLY A 289 -7.04 -12.01 16.51
CA GLY A 289 -6.38 -13.31 16.66
C GLY A 289 -7.17 -14.50 16.12
N ILE A 290 -8.29 -14.29 15.42
CA ILE A 290 -9.13 -15.36 14.85
C ILE A 290 -8.90 -15.45 13.33
N PRO A 291 -8.21 -16.51 12.84
CA PRO A 291 -8.06 -16.69 11.41
C PRO A 291 -9.39 -17.11 10.78
N VAL A 292 -9.74 -16.58 9.60
CA VAL A 292 -10.98 -17.00 8.90
C VAL A 292 -10.88 -18.41 8.31
N THR A 293 -9.65 -18.91 8.11
CA THR A 293 -9.35 -20.27 7.65
C THR A 293 -8.16 -20.83 8.41
N HIS A 294 -8.18 -22.13 8.73
CA HIS A 294 -7.02 -22.82 9.30
C HIS A 294 -6.95 -24.25 8.78
N ARG A 295 -5.74 -24.71 8.41
CA ARG A 295 -5.51 -26.06 7.89
C ARG A 295 -5.96 -27.11 8.90
N GLY A 296 -6.68 -28.13 8.45
CA GLY A 296 -7.20 -29.19 9.31
C GLY A 296 -8.41 -28.78 10.16
N VAL A 297 -8.94 -27.57 9.97
CA VAL A 297 -10.09 -27.04 10.71
C VAL A 297 -11.22 -26.68 9.75
N THR A 298 -10.91 -25.91 8.70
CA THR A 298 -11.86 -25.59 7.63
C THR A 298 -11.16 -25.42 6.28
N HIS A 299 -11.87 -25.78 5.21
CA HIS A 299 -11.47 -25.54 3.82
C HIS A 299 -12.33 -24.47 3.12
N GLU A 300 -13.32 -23.92 3.82
CA GLU A 300 -14.25 -22.93 3.30
C GLU A 300 -14.50 -21.80 4.30
N PHE A 301 -14.75 -20.60 3.79
CA PHE A 301 -15.27 -19.49 4.58
C PHE A 301 -16.39 -18.80 3.77
N THR A 302 -17.44 -18.38 4.46
CA THR A 302 -18.58 -17.69 3.84
C THR A 302 -18.84 -16.39 4.58
N VAL A 303 -19.05 -15.31 3.84
CA VAL A 303 -19.40 -13.99 4.39
C VAL A 303 -20.84 -13.66 4.00
N VAL A 304 -21.68 -13.30 4.97
CA VAL A 304 -23.07 -12.93 4.72
C VAL A 304 -23.45 -11.67 5.48
N SER A 305 -24.40 -10.90 4.92
CA SER A 305 -25.04 -9.81 5.63
C SER A 305 -26.24 -10.33 6.43
N GLY A 306 -26.24 -10.09 7.73
CA GLY A 306 -27.38 -10.36 8.62
C GLY A 306 -28.33 -9.18 8.77
N HIS A 307 -28.28 -8.17 7.89
CA HIS A 307 -29.16 -7.00 7.98
C HIS A 307 -30.64 -7.38 7.83
N ILE A 308 -30.96 -8.32 6.94
CA ILE A 308 -32.32 -8.82 6.73
C ILE A 308 -32.47 -10.14 7.51
N PRO A 309 -33.49 -10.28 8.38
CA PRO A 309 -33.64 -11.49 9.19
C PRO A 309 -34.02 -12.72 8.34
N PRO A 310 -33.69 -13.93 8.80
CA PRO A 310 -34.19 -15.17 8.18
C PRO A 310 -35.72 -15.18 8.07
N GLY A 311 -36.23 -15.74 6.96
CA GLY A 311 -37.67 -15.84 6.68
C GLY A 311 -38.32 -14.55 6.16
N HIS A 312 -37.60 -13.42 6.09
CA HIS A 312 -38.11 -12.21 5.45
C HIS A 312 -38.25 -12.41 3.93
N PRO A 313 -39.31 -11.88 3.27
CA PRO A 313 -39.50 -12.01 1.81
C PRO A 313 -38.32 -11.52 0.96
N ASP A 314 -37.63 -10.48 1.42
CA ASP A 314 -36.45 -9.91 0.75
C ASP A 314 -35.12 -10.61 1.12
N SER A 315 -35.14 -11.62 2.01
CA SER A 315 -33.94 -12.38 2.35
C SER A 315 -33.58 -13.33 1.22
N LEU A 316 -32.51 -13.01 0.48
CA LEU A 316 -31.97 -13.87 -0.58
C LEU A 316 -31.08 -15.01 -0.06
N ILE A 317 -30.82 -15.06 1.26
CA ILE A 317 -29.89 -16.01 1.86
C ILE A 317 -30.56 -17.39 2.06
N ASN A 318 -29.91 -18.44 1.55
CA ASN A 318 -30.29 -19.81 1.85
C ASN A 318 -29.71 -20.25 3.21
N TRP A 319 -30.41 -19.90 4.29
CA TRP A 319 -29.99 -20.19 5.65
C TRP A 319 -29.85 -21.69 5.95
N GLN A 320 -30.67 -22.53 5.32
CA GLN A 320 -30.56 -23.98 5.46
C GLN A 320 -29.23 -24.52 4.93
N ALA A 321 -28.81 -24.07 3.74
CA ALA A 321 -27.51 -24.47 3.19
C ALA A 321 -26.35 -23.99 4.07
N LEU A 322 -26.41 -22.75 4.57
CA LEU A 322 -25.38 -22.21 5.46
C LEU A 322 -25.25 -22.98 6.77
N ALA A 323 -26.37 -23.44 7.34
CA ALA A 323 -26.35 -24.27 8.55
C ALA A 323 -25.65 -25.62 8.33
N GLN A 324 -25.74 -26.16 7.11
CA GLN A 324 -25.16 -27.45 6.73
C GLN A 324 -23.68 -27.36 6.35
N LEU A 325 -23.16 -26.17 6.05
CA LEU A 325 -21.73 -25.93 5.88
C LEU A 325 -21.00 -26.19 7.20
N SER A 326 -19.77 -26.71 7.13
CA SER A 326 -18.95 -26.99 8.32
C SER A 326 -17.84 -25.96 8.53
N GLY A 327 -17.59 -25.11 7.53
CA GLY A 327 -16.57 -24.08 7.62
C GLY A 327 -16.95 -22.84 8.43
N THR A 328 -16.16 -21.79 8.22
CA THR A 328 -16.26 -20.52 8.95
C THR A 328 -17.34 -19.64 8.34
N LEU A 329 -18.31 -19.22 9.13
CA LEU A 329 -19.34 -18.26 8.74
C LEU A 329 -19.05 -16.92 9.41
N VAL A 330 -18.88 -15.87 8.60
CA VAL A 330 -18.68 -14.50 9.07
C VAL A 330 -19.93 -13.69 8.76
N LEU A 331 -20.58 -13.15 9.80
CA LEU A 331 -21.78 -12.34 9.69
C LEU A 331 -21.43 -10.85 9.83
N LEU A 332 -21.82 -10.05 8.84
CA LEU A 332 -21.74 -8.59 8.86
C LEU A 332 -23.13 -8.02 9.12
N MET A 333 -23.21 -6.87 9.81
CA MET A 333 -24.48 -6.19 10.08
C MET A 333 -25.54 -7.08 10.75
N ALA A 334 -25.10 -8.05 11.55
CA ALA A 334 -25.98 -9.11 12.07
C ALA A 334 -26.42 -8.88 13.52
N VAL A 335 -25.88 -7.88 14.23
CA VAL A 335 -26.07 -7.69 15.68
C VAL A 335 -27.54 -7.73 16.09
N GLU A 336 -28.41 -7.00 15.39
CA GLU A 336 -29.85 -6.93 15.69
C GLU A 336 -30.56 -8.28 15.44
N ASN A 337 -30.21 -8.97 14.35
CA ASN A 337 -30.86 -10.21 13.94
C ASN A 337 -30.14 -11.48 14.44
N LEU A 338 -29.06 -11.34 15.20
CA LEU A 338 -28.22 -12.45 15.62
C LEU A 338 -29.00 -13.55 16.38
N PRO A 339 -29.95 -13.23 17.28
CA PRO A 339 -30.78 -14.26 17.91
C PRO A 339 -31.57 -15.11 16.90
N ALA A 340 -32.19 -14.47 15.91
CA ALA A 340 -32.97 -15.14 14.88
C ALA A 340 -32.08 -15.96 13.92
N ILE A 341 -30.91 -15.42 13.56
CA ILE A 341 -29.92 -16.11 12.73
C ILE A 341 -29.41 -17.36 13.45
N ALA A 342 -29.01 -17.24 14.72
CA ALA A 342 -28.51 -18.37 15.50
C ALA A 342 -29.58 -19.47 15.64
N ALA A 343 -30.82 -19.11 15.95
CA ALA A 343 -31.94 -20.04 16.03
C ALA A 343 -32.16 -20.79 14.70
N THR A 344 -32.15 -20.06 13.57
CA THR A 344 -32.34 -20.64 12.24
C THR A 344 -31.20 -21.59 11.86
N LEU A 345 -29.95 -21.22 12.17
CA LEU A 345 -28.80 -22.10 11.91
C LEU A 345 -28.90 -23.40 12.72
N MET A 346 -29.31 -23.32 13.98
CA MET A 346 -29.50 -24.51 14.83
C MET A 346 -30.66 -25.38 14.36
N GLU A 347 -31.79 -24.77 13.99
CA GLU A 347 -32.95 -25.47 13.43
C GLU A 347 -32.59 -26.29 12.19
N HIS A 348 -31.71 -25.76 11.35
CA HIS A 348 -31.26 -26.43 10.12
C HIS A 348 -30.01 -27.30 10.28
N GLY A 349 -29.58 -27.57 11.52
CA GLY A 349 -28.62 -28.63 11.84
C GLY A 349 -27.21 -28.16 12.19
N ARG A 350 -26.94 -26.85 12.31
CA ARG A 350 -25.67 -26.37 12.86
C ARG A 350 -25.64 -26.66 14.37
N PRO A 351 -24.62 -27.34 14.92
CA PRO A 351 -24.60 -27.67 16.35
C PRO A 351 -24.66 -26.42 17.23
N ALA A 352 -25.49 -26.46 18.28
CA ALA A 352 -25.61 -25.39 19.28
C ALA A 352 -24.26 -25.05 19.94
N SER A 353 -23.40 -26.06 20.11
CA SER A 353 -22.05 -25.95 20.67
C SER A 353 -21.01 -25.43 19.69
N THR A 354 -21.38 -25.02 18.47
CA THR A 354 -20.42 -24.50 17.49
C THR A 354 -19.77 -23.24 18.06
N PRO A 355 -18.43 -23.16 18.14
CA PRO A 355 -17.75 -21.98 18.66
C PRO A 355 -18.10 -20.71 17.89
N ALA A 356 -18.29 -19.61 18.61
CA ALA A 356 -18.61 -18.31 18.05
C ALA A 356 -17.89 -17.17 18.78
N ALA A 357 -17.56 -16.12 18.04
CA ALA A 357 -16.99 -14.90 18.57
C ALA A 357 -17.68 -13.69 17.95
N ALA A 358 -17.82 -12.61 18.71
CA ALA A 358 -18.28 -11.32 18.21
C ALA A 358 -17.25 -10.25 18.57
N ILE A 359 -16.86 -9.47 17.57
CA ILE A 359 -15.81 -8.44 17.68
C ILE A 359 -16.45 -7.11 17.28
N ALA A 360 -16.66 -6.23 18.26
CA ALA A 360 -17.16 -4.88 18.06
C ALA A 360 -16.02 -3.88 17.94
N ASP A 361 -16.24 -2.81 17.19
CA ASP A 361 -15.28 -1.73 16.96
C ASP A 361 -13.89 -2.25 16.57
N GLY A 362 -13.88 -3.27 15.71
CA GLY A 362 -12.67 -3.96 15.30
C GLY A 362 -11.59 -3.02 14.78
N THR A 363 -10.35 -3.23 15.20
CA THR A 363 -9.16 -2.40 14.91
C THR A 363 -9.15 -0.98 15.52
N LEU A 364 -10.25 -0.53 16.13
CA LEU A 364 -10.30 0.75 16.83
C LEU A 364 -9.82 0.59 18.29
N PRO A 365 -9.40 1.68 18.97
CA PRO A 365 -9.01 1.63 20.38
C PRO A 365 -10.10 1.07 21.33
N GLY A 366 -11.37 1.19 20.93
CA GLY A 366 -12.52 0.66 21.66
C GLY A 366 -12.87 -0.80 21.38
N GLN A 367 -12.03 -1.56 20.67
CA GLN A 367 -12.31 -2.94 20.28
C GLN A 367 -12.72 -3.81 21.47
N GLN A 368 -13.86 -4.48 21.35
CA GLN A 368 -14.35 -5.45 22.32
C GLN A 368 -14.58 -6.80 21.64
N MET A 369 -14.22 -7.88 22.33
CA MET A 369 -14.46 -9.23 21.83
C MET A 369 -15.10 -10.09 22.91
N VAL A 370 -16.16 -10.81 22.54
CA VAL A 370 -16.76 -11.87 23.34
C VAL A 370 -16.71 -13.19 22.59
N ARG A 371 -16.57 -14.28 23.34
CA ARG A 371 -16.61 -15.65 22.83
C ARG A 371 -17.72 -16.43 23.54
N SER A 372 -18.35 -17.33 22.80
CA SER A 372 -19.41 -18.21 23.30
C SER A 372 -19.56 -19.39 22.33
N ASP A 373 -20.62 -20.18 22.48
CA ASP A 373 -21.11 -21.05 21.42
C ASP A 373 -22.25 -20.37 20.62
N LEU A 374 -22.69 -21.03 19.55
CA LEU A 374 -23.76 -20.52 18.69
C LEU A 374 -25.06 -20.26 19.45
N ALA A 375 -25.39 -21.09 20.45
CA ALA A 375 -26.57 -20.91 21.27
C ALA A 375 -26.47 -19.69 22.19
N GLY A 376 -25.29 -19.42 22.74
CA GLY A 376 -25.05 -18.40 23.76
C GLY A 376 -24.57 -17.04 23.24
N ILE A 377 -24.06 -16.95 22.00
CA ILE A 377 -23.35 -15.75 21.53
C ILE A 377 -24.19 -14.46 21.59
N ALA A 378 -25.47 -14.52 21.21
CA ALA A 378 -26.34 -13.34 21.23
C ALA A 378 -26.60 -12.85 22.66
N ALA A 379 -26.88 -13.76 23.59
CA ALA A 379 -27.07 -13.43 25.00
C ALA A 379 -25.77 -12.90 25.64
N THR A 380 -24.63 -13.47 25.25
CA THR A 380 -23.30 -13.05 25.72
C THR A 380 -22.99 -11.62 25.28
N MET A 381 -23.26 -11.28 24.01
CA MET A 381 -23.11 -9.90 23.52
C MET A 381 -23.99 -8.92 24.30
N ALA A 382 -25.26 -9.27 24.51
CA ALA A 382 -26.20 -8.41 25.25
C ALA A 382 -25.75 -8.19 26.71
N ALA A 383 -25.31 -9.24 27.40
CA ALA A 383 -24.82 -9.15 28.78
C ALA A 383 -23.54 -8.32 28.92
N ALA A 384 -22.66 -8.38 27.91
CA ALA A 384 -21.42 -7.61 27.87
C ALA A 384 -21.59 -6.18 27.34
N GLY A 385 -22.79 -5.80 26.86
CA GLY A 385 -23.03 -4.49 26.25
C GLY A 385 -22.34 -4.30 24.88
N VAL A 386 -22.01 -5.39 24.19
CA VAL A 386 -21.33 -5.36 22.88
C VAL A 386 -22.36 -5.05 21.79
N GLY A 387 -22.22 -3.88 21.15
CA GLY A 387 -23.14 -3.36 20.13
C GLY A 387 -22.54 -3.33 18.72
N ALA A 388 -23.30 -2.75 17.78
CA ALA A 388 -22.83 -2.51 16.41
C ALA A 388 -21.96 -1.25 16.31
N PRO A 389 -20.95 -1.21 15.41
CA PRO A 389 -20.61 -2.21 14.40
C PRO A 389 -19.83 -3.39 14.98
N ALA A 390 -20.26 -4.62 14.65
CA ALA A 390 -19.57 -5.84 15.06
C ALA A 390 -19.55 -6.90 13.96
N ILE A 391 -18.49 -7.71 13.96
CA ILE A 391 -18.31 -8.89 13.12
C ILE A 391 -18.51 -10.13 13.98
N VAL A 392 -19.41 -11.02 13.55
CA VAL A 392 -19.62 -12.30 14.23
C VAL A 392 -18.98 -13.41 13.41
N VAL A 393 -18.14 -14.22 14.04
CA VAL A 393 -17.46 -15.38 13.44
C VAL A 393 -18.02 -16.63 14.09
N ILE A 394 -18.51 -17.58 13.30
CA ILE A 394 -19.06 -18.87 13.76
C ILE A 394 -18.27 -19.99 13.09
N GLY A 395 -17.66 -20.85 13.90
CA GLY A 395 -16.89 -22.01 13.43
C GLY A 395 -15.67 -22.31 14.30
N ASN A 396 -15.11 -23.50 14.08
CA ASN A 396 -14.04 -24.07 14.90
C ASN A 396 -12.73 -23.24 14.89
N VAL A 397 -12.57 -22.30 13.95
CA VAL A 397 -11.44 -21.36 13.94
C VAL A 397 -11.40 -20.47 15.19
N VAL A 398 -12.52 -20.27 15.87
CA VAL A 398 -12.58 -19.52 17.14
C VAL A 398 -11.85 -20.27 18.26
N ASP A 399 -11.95 -21.60 18.32
CA ASP A 399 -11.25 -22.42 19.32
C ASP A 399 -9.75 -22.53 19.01
N VAL A 400 -9.39 -22.62 17.72
CA VAL A 400 -8.00 -22.63 17.28
C VAL A 400 -7.27 -21.37 17.75
N ALA A 401 -7.93 -20.22 17.63
CA ALA A 401 -7.42 -18.94 18.10
C ALA A 401 -7.15 -18.94 19.62
N ALA A 402 -8.01 -19.60 20.40
CA ALA A 402 -7.88 -19.70 21.85
C ALA A 402 -6.67 -20.55 22.31
N GLN A 403 -6.02 -21.31 21.42
CA GLN A 403 -4.81 -22.06 21.75
C GLN A 403 -3.53 -21.20 21.73
N VAL A 404 -3.59 -20.03 21.09
CA VAL A 404 -2.44 -19.13 20.90
C VAL A 404 -2.63 -17.79 21.65
N SER A 405 -3.84 -17.56 22.17
CA SER A 405 -4.19 -16.40 23.00
C SER A 405 -4.04 -16.74 24.48
#